data_AF-A0AAE0GHP1-F1
#
_entry.id   AF-A0AAE0GHP1-F1
#
_cell.length_a   1.000
_cell.length_b   1.000
_cell.length_c   1.000
_cell.angle_alpha   90.00
_cell.angle_beta   90.00
_cell.angle_gamma   90.00
#
_symmetry.space_group_name_H-M   'P 1'
#
loop_
_entity.id
_entity.type
_entity.pdbx_description
1 polymer ?
#
loop_
_entity_poly.entity_id
_entity_poly.type
_entity_poly.pdbx_seq_one_letter_code
_entity_poly.pdbx_strand_id
1 'polypeptide(L)'
;VGCDDCGVYPVIGRRWQCQDCPDDMGYDLCGECYDATKDVKKPRKGRFNQHHLPTHEMVDVGQKRSLHHDIQDANPGVPLVQLISWIDDAMQRG
;
A
#
# COMPACT_ATOMS: atom_id res chain seq x y z
N VAL A 1 0.31 1.28 -3.65
CA VAL A 1 -0.22 1.52 -2.28
C VAL A 1 0.61 0.68 -1.32
N GLY A 2 0.99 1.24 -0.18
CA GLY A 2 1.81 0.56 0.84
C GLY A 2 0.96 0.00 1.98
N CYS A 3 1.52 -0.94 2.75
CA CYS A 3 0.87 -1.44 3.96
C CYS A 3 1.19 -0.52 5.15
N ASP A 4 0.16 -0.01 5.81
CA ASP A 4 0.26 0.87 6.97
C ASP A 4 0.68 0.17 8.26
N ASP A 5 0.81 -1.17 8.27
CA ASP A 5 1.32 -1.93 9.43
C ASP A 5 2.79 -2.37 9.25
N CYS A 6 3.13 -3.06 8.17
CA CYS A 6 4.51 -3.55 7.95
C CYS A 6 5.37 -2.64 7.05
N GLY A 7 4.76 -1.77 6.25
CA GLY A 7 5.46 -0.82 5.39
C GLY A 7 5.84 -1.37 4.02
N VAL A 8 5.43 -2.61 3.71
CA VAL A 8 5.67 -3.19 2.37
C VAL A 8 5.06 -2.28 1.31
N TYR A 9 5.85 -1.95 0.31
CA TYR A 9 5.44 -1.15 -0.83
C TYR A 9 6.11 -1.66 -2.11
N PRO A 10 5.34 -1.93 -3.18
CA PRO A 10 3.88 -1.97 -3.19
C PRO A 10 3.33 -3.19 -2.42
N VAL A 11 2.07 -3.12 -1.97
CA VAL A 11 1.33 -4.31 -1.52
C VAL A 11 1.11 -5.24 -2.72
N ILE A 12 1.56 -6.49 -2.59
CA ILE A 12 1.38 -7.55 -3.58
C ILE A 12 0.27 -8.51 -3.13
N GLY A 13 -0.65 -8.85 -4.03
CA GLY A 13 -1.76 -9.77 -3.74
C GLY A 13 -2.97 -9.07 -3.10
N ARG A 14 -3.53 -9.64 -2.03
CA ARG A 14 -4.70 -9.08 -1.33
C ARG A 14 -4.33 -7.74 -0.68
N ARG A 15 -5.17 -6.73 -0.92
CA ARG A 15 -5.07 -5.40 -0.33
C ARG A 15 -6.38 -5.06 0.36
N TRP A 16 -6.30 -4.78 1.64
CA TRP A 16 -7.44 -4.43 2.47
C TRP A 16 -7.42 -2.94 2.73
N GLN A 17 -8.48 -2.23 2.36
CA GLN A 17 -8.61 -0.80 2.56
C GLN A 17 -9.71 -0.51 3.58
N CYS A 18 -9.40 0.36 4.54
CA CYS A 18 -10.38 0.89 5.49
C CYS A 18 -11.38 1.81 4.78
N GLN A 19 -12.67 1.63 5.05
CA GLN A 19 -13.73 2.48 4.48
C GLN A 19 -14.08 3.68 5.38
N ASP A 20 -13.77 3.59 6.66
CA ASP A 20 -14.17 4.61 7.64
C ASP A 20 -13.06 5.62 8.00
N CYS A 21 -11.83 5.42 7.51
CA CYS A 21 -10.74 6.35 7.81
C CYS A 21 -11.00 7.69 7.11
N PRO A 22 -11.01 8.82 7.86
CA PRO A 22 -11.31 10.13 7.30
C PRO A 22 -10.12 10.75 6.56
N ASP A 23 -8.92 10.19 6.75
CA ASP A 23 -7.68 10.72 6.18
C ASP A 23 -7.64 10.46 4.66
N ASP A 24 -7.30 11.48 3.85
CA ASP A 24 -7.25 11.38 2.38
C ASP A 24 -6.32 10.27 1.87
N MET A 25 -5.25 9.99 2.61
CA MET A 25 -4.31 8.91 2.27
C MET A 25 -4.85 7.50 2.57
N GLY A 26 -5.95 7.39 3.33
CA GLY A 26 -6.58 6.13 3.70
C GLY A 26 -5.76 5.31 4.71
N TYR A 27 -6.21 4.06 4.92
CA TYR A 27 -5.51 3.05 5.70
C TYR A 27 -5.60 1.71 4.96
N ASP A 28 -4.45 1.19 4.54
CA ASP A 28 -4.30 0.00 3.71
C ASP A 28 -3.43 -1.05 4.40
N LEU A 29 -3.85 -2.32 4.36
CA LEU A 29 -3.09 -3.46 4.84
C LEU A 29 -2.83 -4.46 3.70
N CYS A 30 -1.66 -5.08 3.71
CA CYS A 30 -1.45 -6.30 2.93
C CYS A 30 -2.24 -7.47 3.54
N GLY A 31 -2.45 -8.54 2.76
CA GLY A 31 -3.18 -9.72 3.21
C GLY A 31 -2.60 -10.36 4.48
N GLU A 32 -1.28 -10.39 4.62
CA GLU A 32 -0.61 -10.95 5.81
C GLU A 32 -0.90 -10.13 7.06
N CYS A 33 -0.75 -8.79 6.98
CA CYS A 33 -1.07 -7.89 8.09
C CYS A 33 -2.55 -7.97 8.43
N TYR A 34 -3.44 -7.99 7.44
CA TYR A 34 -4.87 -8.15 7.71
C TYR A 34 -5.19 -9.45 8.44
N ASP A 35 -4.65 -10.59 8.00
CA ASP A 35 -4.91 -11.87 8.67
C ASP A 35 -4.35 -11.91 10.09
N ALA A 36 -3.19 -11.28 10.34
CA ALA A 36 -2.62 -11.15 11.68
C ALA A 36 -3.48 -10.33 12.65
N THR A 37 -4.43 -9.52 12.16
CA THR A 37 -5.38 -8.78 13.02
C THR A 37 -6.50 -9.65 13.58
N LYS A 38 -6.72 -10.85 13.01
CA LYS A 38 -7.67 -11.83 13.56
C LYS A 38 -7.19 -12.37 14.91
N ASP A 39 -5.89 -12.26 15.16
CA ASP A 39 -5.31 -12.50 16.47
C ASP A 39 -5.54 -11.27 17.36
N VAL A 40 -6.36 -11.44 18.41
CA VAL A 40 -6.75 -10.38 19.38
C VAL A 40 -5.56 -9.64 20.02
N LYS A 41 -4.35 -10.21 19.92
CA LYS A 41 -3.10 -9.65 20.47
C LYS A 41 -2.47 -8.54 19.61
N LYS A 42 -2.92 -8.34 18.37
CA LYS A 42 -2.39 -7.31 17.46
C LYS A 42 -3.50 -6.36 16.97
N PRO A 43 -3.92 -5.40 17.81
CA PRO A 43 -4.95 -4.46 17.40
C PRO A 43 -4.44 -3.55 16.27
N ARG A 44 -5.30 -3.31 15.28
CA ARG A 44 -5.09 -2.34 14.20
C ARG A 44 -4.96 -0.93 14.79
N LYS A 45 -3.73 -0.46 14.99
CA LYS A 45 -3.47 0.94 15.33
C LYS A 45 -2.70 1.52 14.16
N GLY A 46 -3.25 2.55 13.53
CA GLY A 46 -2.59 3.26 12.44
C GLY A 46 -1.18 3.71 12.82
N ARG A 47 -0.29 3.87 11.83
CA ARG A 47 1.02 4.49 12.05
C ARG A 47 0.93 5.96 11.69
N PHE A 48 1.43 6.85 12.56
CA PHE A 48 1.55 8.30 12.36
C PHE A 48 0.27 9.04 11.93
N ASN A 49 -0.37 9.79 12.84
CA ASN A 49 -1.54 10.66 12.56
C ASN A 49 -2.75 10.01 11.83
N GLN A 50 -2.74 8.69 11.66
CA GLN A 50 -3.86 7.96 11.08
C GLN A 50 -4.90 7.67 12.17
N HIS A 51 -6.15 8.06 11.92
CA HIS A 51 -7.25 7.92 12.88
C HIS A 51 -7.98 6.56 12.76
N HIS A 52 -7.24 5.49 12.41
CA HIS A 52 -7.82 4.16 12.26
C HIS A 52 -8.21 3.56 13.63
N LEU A 53 -9.45 3.08 13.74
CA LEU A 53 -9.94 2.36 14.91
C LEU A 53 -10.13 0.87 14.60
N PRO A 54 -9.93 -0.03 15.58
CA PRO A 54 -10.17 -1.46 15.38
C PRO A 54 -11.59 -1.81 14.90
N THR A 55 -12.56 -0.94 15.18
CA THR A 55 -13.97 -1.07 14.78
C THR A 55 -14.23 -0.70 13.33
N HIS A 56 -13.29 -0.04 12.66
CA HIS A 56 -13.47 0.34 11.26
C HIS A 56 -13.58 -0.88 10.35
N GLU A 57 -14.42 -0.76 9.34
CA GLU A 57 -14.63 -1.76 8.30
C GLU A 57 -13.44 -1.76 7.33
N MET A 58 -12.89 -2.95 7.12
CA MET A 58 -11.84 -3.21 6.15
C MET A 58 -12.42 -4.05 5.01
N VAL A 59 -12.21 -3.62 3.78
CA VAL A 59 -12.70 -4.30 2.58
C VAL A 59 -11.52 -4.74 1.71
N ASP A 60 -11.56 -5.97 1.21
CA ASP A 60 -10.62 -6.41 0.17
C ASP A 60 -10.98 -5.71 -1.13
N VAL A 61 -10.11 -4.79 -1.53
CA VAL A 61 -10.29 -3.96 -2.73
C VAL A 61 -9.44 -4.44 -3.90
N GLY A 62 -8.73 -5.56 -3.73
CA GLY A 62 -7.73 -6.04 -4.66
C GLY A 62 -6.57 -5.06 -4.88
N GLN A 63 -5.54 -5.54 -5.58
CA GLN A 63 -4.42 -4.71 -5.99
C GLN A 63 -4.88 -3.82 -7.17
N LYS A 64 -5.06 -2.51 -6.93
CA LYS A 64 -5.14 -1.54 -8.02
C LYS A 64 -3.73 -1.37 -8.60
N ARG A 65 -3.42 -2.13 -9.65
CA ARG A 65 -2.17 -1.99 -10.41
C ARG A 65 -2.16 -0.62 -11.07
N SER A 66 -1.22 0.22 -10.66
CA SER A 66 -0.84 1.43 -11.39
C SER A 66 0.29 1.11 -12.38
N LEU A 67 0.52 1.99 -13.35
CA LEU A 67 1.62 1.86 -14.33
C LEU A 67 2.99 1.58 -13.66
N HIS A 68 3.24 2.15 -12.48
CA HIS A 68 4.47 1.91 -11.72
C HIS A 68 4.67 0.43 -11.39
N HIS A 69 3.60 -0.30 -11.07
CA HIS A 69 3.67 -1.74 -10.79
C HIS A 69 4.09 -2.51 -12.04
N ASP A 70 3.50 -2.17 -13.19
CA ASP A 70 3.82 -2.86 -14.44
C ASP A 70 5.26 -2.57 -14.89
N ILE A 71 5.75 -1.34 -14.68
CA ILE A 71 7.12 -0.95 -14.99
C ILE A 71 8.14 -1.65 -14.08
N GLN A 72 7.84 -1.78 -12.78
CA GLN A 72 8.70 -2.54 -11.86
C GLN A 72 8.73 -4.03 -12.18
N ASP A 73 7.57 -4.64 -12.48
CA ASP A 73 7.48 -6.05 -12.84
C ASP A 73 8.25 -6.35 -14.14
N ALA A 74 8.24 -5.41 -15.09
CA ALA A 74 9.06 -5.49 -16.30
C ALA A 74 10.56 -5.29 -16.05
N ASN A 75 10.96 -4.73 -14.90
CA ASN A 75 12.33 -4.38 -14.54
C ASN A 75 12.69 -4.83 -13.11
N PRO A 76 12.63 -6.14 -12.79
CA PRO A 76 12.73 -6.64 -11.41
C PRO A 76 14.11 -6.42 -10.77
N GLY A 77 15.14 -6.17 -11.57
CA GLY A 77 16.50 -5.85 -11.10
C GLY A 77 16.77 -4.36 -10.89
N VAL A 78 15.79 -3.48 -11.17
CA VAL A 78 15.96 -2.03 -11.11
C VAL A 78 15.16 -1.49 -9.92
N PRO A 79 15.81 -0.82 -8.95
CA PRO A 79 15.09 -0.19 -7.84
C PRO A 79 14.09 0.85 -8.34
N LEU A 80 12.92 0.95 -7.69
CA LEU A 80 11.85 1.87 -8.10
C LEU A 80 12.32 3.32 -8.24
N VAL A 81 13.19 3.77 -7.33
CA VAL A 81 13.73 5.14 -7.37
C VAL A 81 14.50 5.42 -8.66
N GLN A 82 15.18 4.41 -9.20
CA GLN A 82 15.93 4.52 -10.44
C GLN A 82 14.98 4.55 -11.64
N LEU A 83 13.89 3.77 -11.60
CA LEU A 83 12.84 3.79 -12.62
C LEU A 83 12.11 5.15 -12.67
N ILE A 84 11.78 5.72 -11.50
CA ILE A 84 11.15 7.06 -11.41
C ILE A 84 12.07 8.11 -12.04
N SER A 85 13.36 8.11 -11.68
CA SER A 85 14.34 9.04 -12.26
C SER A 85 14.40 8.95 -13.79
N TRP A 86 14.33 7.75 -14.37
CA TRP A 86 14.34 7.58 -15.82
C TRP A 86 13.07 8.09 -16.49
N ILE A 87 11.91 7.91 -15.86
CA ILE A 87 10.63 8.42 -16.36
C ILE A 87 10.66 9.95 -16.38
N ASP A 88 11.10 10.57 -15.29
CA ASP A 88 11.21 12.03 -15.18
C ASP A 88 12.17 12.60 -16.23
N ASP A 89 13.34 11.97 -16.40
CA ASP A 89 14.31 12.33 -17.43
C ASP A 89 13.75 12.22 -18.84
N ALA A 90 12.94 11.18 -19.12
CA ALA A 90 12.31 10.99 -20.43
C ALA A 90 11.24 12.04 -20.71
N MET A 91 10.46 12.42 -19.68
CA MET A 91 9.41 13.44 -19.79
C MET A 91 9.96 14.87 -19.95
N GLN A 92 11.17 15.15 -19.46
CA GLN A 92 11.82 16.47 -19.60
C GLN A 92 12.57 16.66 -20.93
N ARG A 93 12.82 15.56 -21.67
CA ARG A 93 13.52 15.58 -22.96
C ARG A 93 12.57 15.63 -24.16
N GLY A 94 11.26 15.61 -23.93
CA GLY A 94 10.21 15.82 -24.93
C GLY A 94 9.71 17.26 -24.93
#